data_AF-A0A915B295-F1
#
_entry.id   AF-A0A915B295-F1
#
_cell.length_a   1.000
_cell.length_b   1.000
_cell.length_c   1.000
_cell.angle_alpha   90.00
_cell.angle_beta   90.00
_cell.angle_gamma   90.00
#
_symmetry.space_group_name_H-M   'P 1'
#
loop_
_entity.id
_entity.type
_entity.pdbx_description
1 polymer ?
#
loop_
_entity_poly.entity_id
_entity_poly.type
_entity_poly.pdbx_seq_one_letter_code
_entity_poly.pdbx_strand_id
1 'polypeptide(L)'
;MLRYETRLLAPYKSLGEVCSSVPPAFRVLPTQRRITSVLCAIENVVVQYSAEHLRLVSVSDVLPEAINAVAADKRYVYAAAGHRIALLHLSRQVLRWLEVSEKVLLMVPSEK
;
A
#
# COMPACT_ATOMS: atom_id res chain seq x y z
N MET A 1 -11.67 -1.59 15.85
CA MET A 1 -11.13 -2.40 16.96
C MET A 1 -9.70 -1.95 17.18
N LEU A 2 -9.42 -1.29 18.29
CA LEU A 2 -8.09 -0.73 18.57
C LEU A 2 -7.20 -1.84 19.17
N ARG A 3 -5.88 -1.80 18.89
CA ARG A 3 -4.89 -2.84 19.27
C ARG A 3 -4.86 -3.23 20.76
N TYR A 4 -5.52 -2.48 21.65
CA TYR A 4 -5.54 -2.70 23.10
C TYR A 4 -6.75 -3.48 23.63
N GLU A 5 -7.71 -3.87 22.79
CA GLU A 5 -8.98 -4.45 23.26
C GLU A 5 -8.88 -5.94 23.65
N THR A 6 -7.85 -6.67 23.21
CA THR A 6 -7.67 -8.10 23.55
C THR A 6 -6.22 -8.45 23.92
N ARG A 7 -6.01 -9.08 25.09
CA ARG A 7 -4.68 -9.54 25.54
C ARG A 7 -4.22 -10.86 24.90
N LEU A 8 -5.13 -11.57 24.24
CA LEU A 8 -4.91 -12.92 23.69
C LEU A 8 -4.90 -12.96 22.15
N LEU A 9 -5.73 -12.15 21.51
CA LEU A 9 -5.87 -12.13 20.06
C LEU A 9 -5.13 -10.92 19.50
N ALA A 10 -4.38 -11.16 18.43
CA ALA A 10 -3.77 -10.12 17.61
C ALA A 10 -4.42 -10.15 16.22
N PRO A 11 -4.81 -8.98 15.67
CA PRO A 11 -5.23 -8.89 14.27
C PRO A 11 -4.14 -9.45 13.35
N TYR A 12 -4.52 -10.32 12.43
CA TYR A 12 -3.57 -10.90 11.46
C TYR A 12 -3.79 -10.33 10.06
N LYS A 13 -4.80 -10.83 9.34
CA LYS A 13 -5.11 -10.43 7.96
C LYS A 13 -6.60 -10.62 7.66
N SER A 14 -7.15 -9.69 6.87
CA SER A 14 -8.44 -9.86 6.22
C SER A 14 -8.31 -10.85 5.05
N LEU A 15 -9.27 -11.76 4.92
CA LEU A 15 -9.29 -12.80 3.87
C LEU A 15 -10.39 -12.50 2.86
N GLY A 16 -10.10 -12.74 1.57
CA GLY A 16 -11.06 -12.53 0.48
C GLY A 16 -11.12 -11.10 -0.06
N GLU A 17 -10.46 -10.15 0.60
CA GLU A 17 -10.32 -8.78 0.09
C GLU A 17 -9.12 -8.67 -0.87
N VAL A 18 -9.35 -8.07 -2.03
CA VAL A 18 -8.33 -7.95 -3.11
C VAL A 18 -7.92 -6.50 -3.33
N CYS A 19 -8.87 -5.57 -3.23
CA CYS A 19 -8.63 -4.14 -3.34
C CYS A 19 -9.70 -3.39 -2.56
N SER A 20 -9.31 -2.27 -1.94
CA SER A 20 -10.24 -1.32 -1.33
C SER A 20 -10.74 -0.29 -2.35
N SER A 21 -11.47 0.73 -1.90
CA SER A 21 -11.89 1.88 -2.72
C SER A 21 -10.75 2.79 -3.16
N VAL A 22 -9.54 2.59 -2.62
CA VAL A 22 -8.34 3.33 -3.03
C VAL A 22 -7.85 2.79 -4.38
N PRO A 23 -7.65 3.64 -5.40
CA PRO A 23 -7.18 3.18 -6.69
C PRO A 23 -5.80 2.49 -6.58
N PRO A 24 -5.61 1.33 -7.24
CA PRO A 24 -4.33 0.63 -7.19
C PRO A 24 -3.26 1.37 -7.99
N ALA A 25 -2.00 1.20 -7.59
CA ALA A 25 -0.86 1.73 -8.33
C ALA A 25 -0.18 0.63 -9.14
N PHE A 26 0.19 0.94 -10.38
CA PHE A 26 0.99 0.06 -11.22
C PHE A 26 2.46 0.45 -11.13
N ARG A 27 3.34 -0.54 -10.95
CA ARG A 27 4.80 -0.34 -10.95
C ARG A 27 5.46 -1.26 -11.96
N VAL A 28 6.29 -0.68 -12.81
CA VAL A 28 7.17 -1.42 -13.72
C VAL A 28 8.61 -1.28 -13.24
N LEU A 29 9.23 -2.39 -12.89
CA LEU A 29 10.65 -2.43 -12.54
C LEU A 29 11.49 -2.75 -13.78
N PRO A 30 12.49 -1.92 -14.14
CA PRO A 30 13.34 -2.14 -15.30
C PRO A 30 14.42 -3.20 -15.02
N THR A 31 14.02 -4.38 -14.56
CA THR A 31 14.91 -5.53 -14.40
C THR A 31 14.99 -6.33 -15.72
N GLN A 32 15.94 -7.26 -15.83
CA GLN A 32 16.08 -8.11 -17.03
C GLN A 32 14.78 -8.84 -17.43
N ARG A 33 13.89 -9.12 -16.46
CA ARG A 33 12.59 -9.77 -16.68
C ARG A 33 11.39 -8.81 -16.70
N ARG A 34 11.60 -7.48 -16.71
CA ARG A 34 10.54 -6.45 -16.66
C ARG A 34 9.38 -6.81 -15.72
N ILE A 35 9.63 -6.76 -14.42
CA ILE A 35 8.60 -7.13 -13.44
C ILE A 35 7.56 -6.02 -13.35
N THR A 36 6.32 -6.34 -13.73
CA THR A 36 5.17 -5.46 -13.55
C THR A 36 4.37 -5.91 -12.33
N SER A 37 4.01 -4.97 -11.47
CA SER A 37 3.27 -5.25 -10.24
C SER A 37 2.09 -4.31 -10.07
N VAL A 38 1.02 -4.84 -9.48
CA VAL A 38 -0.16 -4.09 -9.05
C VAL A 38 -0.09 -3.95 -7.53
N LEU A 39 -0.24 -2.73 -7.04
CA LEU A 39 -0.16 -2.40 -5.62
C LEU A 39 -1.55 -1.95 -5.18
N CYS A 40 -2.18 -2.76 -4.33
CA CYS A 40 -3.50 -2.48 -3.79
C CYS A 40 -3.37 -2.04 -2.34
N ALA A 41 -4.13 -1.02 -1.93
CA ALA A 41 -4.34 -0.75 -0.52
C ALA A 41 -5.46 -1.63 0.00
N ILE A 42 -5.22 -2.29 1.14
CA ILE A 42 -6.22 -3.04 1.89
C ILE A 42 -6.10 -2.58 3.34
N GLU A 43 -7.14 -1.93 3.86
CA GLU A 43 -7.11 -1.28 5.18
C GLU A 43 -5.85 -0.42 5.37
N ASN A 44 -4.94 -0.84 6.26
CA ASN A 44 -3.69 -0.16 6.59
C ASN A 44 -2.45 -0.94 6.11
N VAL A 45 -2.56 -1.77 5.06
CA VAL A 45 -1.43 -2.46 4.43
C VAL A 45 -1.44 -2.28 2.91
N VAL A 46 -0.24 -2.28 2.32
CA VAL A 46 -0.08 -2.38 0.86
C VAL A 46 0.16 -3.83 0.49
N VAL A 47 -0.63 -4.32 -0.46
CA VAL A 47 -0.51 -5.66 -1.02
C VAL A 47 0.01 -5.56 -2.44
N GLN A 48 1.09 -6.29 -2.72
CA GLN A 48 1.68 -6.36 -4.06
C GLN A 48 1.30 -7.67 -4.73
N TYR A 49 0.75 -7.56 -5.93
CA TYR A 49 0.51 -8.67 -6.84
C TYR A 49 1.43 -8.58 -8.07
N SER A 50 1.79 -9.73 -8.63
CA SER A 50 2.36 -9.79 -9.99
C SER A 50 1.26 -9.43 -10.99
N ALA A 51 1.56 -8.57 -11.96
CA ALA A 51 0.56 -8.21 -12.97
C ALA A 51 0.28 -9.34 -13.98
N GLU A 52 1.18 -10.31 -14.14
CA GLU A 52 1.02 -11.40 -15.12
C GLU A 52 -0.05 -12.42 -14.71
N HIS A 53 -0.13 -12.72 -13.42
CA HIS A 53 -0.98 -13.80 -12.88
C HIS A 53 -1.72 -13.42 -11.61
N LEU A 54 -1.68 -12.15 -11.20
CA LEU A 54 -2.24 -11.65 -9.93
C LEU A 54 -1.77 -12.45 -8.70
N ARG A 55 -0.60 -13.08 -8.79
CA ARG A 55 0.00 -13.82 -7.68
C ARG A 55 0.42 -12.85 -6.59
N LEU A 56 0.07 -13.13 -5.34
CA LEU A 56 0.55 -12.40 -4.17
C LEU A 56 2.09 -12.47 -4.09
N VAL A 57 2.75 -11.30 -4.10
CA VAL A 57 4.22 -11.16 -4.04
C VAL A 57 4.67 -10.72 -2.65
N SER A 58 3.99 -9.73 -2.07
CA SER A 58 4.32 -9.21 -0.74
C SER A 58 3.14 -8.48 -0.11
N VAL A 59 3.22 -8.33 1.21
CA VAL A 59 2.36 -7.48 2.03
C VAL A 59 3.30 -6.61 2.86
N SER A 60 2.98 -5.32 3.00
CA SER A 60 3.76 -4.39 3.81
C SER A 60 3.61 -4.64 5.30
N ASP A 61 4.44 -3.97 6.08
CA ASP A 61 4.15 -3.75 7.51
C ASP A 61 2.81 -3.01 7.67
N VAL A 62 2.19 -3.21 8.84
CA VAL A 62 0.92 -2.59 9.22
C VAL A 62 1.15 -1.10 9.51
N LEU A 63 0.50 -0.24 8.74
CA LEU A 63 0.56 1.21 8.89
C LEU A 63 -0.38 1.68 10.03
N PRO A 64 -0.14 2.87 10.63
CA PRO A 64 -0.91 3.32 11.80
C PRO A 64 -2.37 3.63 11.48
N GLU A 65 -2.69 3.93 10.22
CA GLU A 65 -4.02 4.32 9.77
C GLU A 65 -4.35 3.69 8.41
N ALA A 66 -5.64 3.69 8.06
CA ALA A 66 -6.09 3.22 6.76
C ALA A 66 -5.47 4.06 5.63
N ILE A 67 -5.07 3.37 4.56
CA ILE A 67 -4.39 3.99 3.42
C ILE A 67 -5.41 4.80 2.60
N ASN A 68 -5.01 5.98 2.15
CA ASN A 68 -5.85 6.89 1.37
C ASN A 68 -5.37 7.04 -0.08
N ALA A 69 -4.08 6.81 -0.31
CA ALA A 69 -3.48 6.85 -1.64
C ALA A 69 -2.25 5.94 -1.67
N VAL A 70 -2.03 5.28 -2.81
CA VAL A 70 -0.82 4.52 -3.09
C VAL A 70 -0.22 5.05 -4.39
N ALA A 71 1.10 5.23 -4.38
CA ALA A 71 1.88 5.54 -5.56
C ALA A 71 3.16 4.71 -5.56
N ALA A 72 3.81 4.57 -6.70
CA ALA A 72 5.08 3.84 -6.76
C ALA A 72 5.96 4.36 -7.88
N ASP A 73 7.27 4.27 -7.64
CA ASP A 73 8.29 4.51 -8.65
C ASP A 73 9.21 3.28 -8.76
N LYS A 74 10.34 3.44 -9.46
CA LYS A 74 11.32 2.35 -9.66
C LYS A 74 12.03 1.89 -8.38
N ARG A 75 11.98 2.67 -7.28
CA ARG A 75 12.70 2.42 -6.03
C ARG A 75 11.78 2.10 -4.86
N TYR A 76 10.68 2.83 -4.74
CA TYR A 76 9.85 2.85 -3.54
C TYR A 76 8.36 2.72 -3.88
N VAL A 77 7.62 2.23 -2.89
CA VAL A 77 6.17 2.37 -2.83
C VAL A 77 5.85 3.41 -1.78
N TYR A 78 4.93 4.29 -2.10
CA TYR A 78 4.47 5.38 -1.25
C TYR A 78 3.05 5.05 -0.83
N ALA A 79 2.80 4.99 0.47
CA ALA A 79 1.47 4.77 1.03
C ALA A 79 1.12 5.92 1.96
N ALA A 80 0.10 6.69 1.59
CA ALA A 80 -0.43 7.73 2.44
C ALA A 80 -1.39 7.14 3.47
N ALA A 81 -1.13 7.36 4.75
CA ALA A 81 -1.97 6.95 5.87
C ALA A 81 -2.17 8.17 6.78
N GLY A 82 -3.36 8.78 6.72
CA GLY A 82 -3.66 10.01 7.45
C GLY A 82 -2.79 11.18 6.99
N HIS A 83 -2.03 11.75 7.92
CA HIS A 83 -1.14 12.91 7.72
C HIS A 83 0.33 12.52 7.45
N ARG A 84 0.54 11.26 7.05
CA ARG A 84 1.88 10.70 6.84
C ARG A 84 1.94 9.90 5.57
N ILE A 85 3.11 9.91 4.93
CA ILE A 85 3.43 9.06 3.79
C ILE A 85 4.55 8.10 4.19
N ALA A 86 4.25 6.80 4.18
CA ALA A 86 5.24 5.75 4.34
C ALA A 86 6.02 5.55 3.04
N LEU A 87 7.35 5.59 3.09
CA LEU A 87 8.21 5.05 2.04
C LEU A 87 8.52 3.59 2.34
N LEU A 88 8.03 2.71 1.47
CA LEU A 88 8.22 1.26 1.56
C LEU A 88 9.28 0.80 0.57
N HIS A 89 10.31 0.12 1.06
CA HIS A 89 11.27 -0.57 0.19
C HIS A 89 10.76 -1.96 -0.18
N LEU A 90 10.79 -2.28 -1.48
CA LEU A 90 10.27 -3.54 -2.02
C LEU A 90 8.82 -3.86 -1.57
N SER A 91 8.04 -2.81 -1.28
CA SER A 91 6.66 -2.91 -0.80
C SER A 91 6.51 -3.71 0.52
N ARG A 92 7.55 -3.74 1.36
CA ARG A 92 7.56 -4.48 2.63
C ARG A 92 7.77 -3.57 3.83
N GLN A 93 9.00 -3.12 4.00
CA GLN A 93 9.43 -2.41 5.20
C GLN A 93 9.32 -0.90 5.03
N VAL A 94 8.81 -0.23 6.07
CA VAL A 94 8.82 1.23 6.14
C VAL A 94 10.25 1.70 6.39
N LEU A 95 10.84 2.39 5.41
CA LEU A 95 12.17 2.99 5.55
C LEU A 95 12.12 4.33 6.27
N ARG A 96 11.13 5.14 5.95
CA ARG A 96 10.96 6.49 6.49
C ARG A 96 9.52 6.96 6.35
N TRP A 97 9.20 7.96 7.15
CA TRP A 97 7.95 8.71 7.08
C TRP A 97 8.19 10.10 6.52
N LEU A 98 7.21 10.60 5.78
CA LEU A 98 7.08 12.01 5.44
C LEU A 98 5.84 12.53 6.15
N GLU A 99 6.00 13.57 6.96
CA GLU A 99 4.86 14.28 7.55
C GLU A 99 4.31 15.28 6.53
N VAL A 100 2.99 15.39 6.47
CA VAL A 100 2.27 16.32 5.60
C VAL A 100 1.18 17.01 6.41
N SER A 101 0.95 18.30 6.13
CA SER A 101 0.00 19.12 6.90
C SER A 101 -1.44 18.65 6.72
N GLU A 102 -1.76 18.07 5.58
CA GLU A 102 -3.10 17.66 5.19
C GLU A 102 -3.12 16.19 4.75
N LYS A 103 -4.30 15.60 4.79
CA LYS A 103 -4.55 14.25 4.31
C LYS A 103 -4.30 14.17 2.80
N VAL A 104 -3.45 13.23 2.39
CA VAL A 104 -3.10 13.03 0.98
C VAL A 104 -4.20 12.23 0.28
N LEU A 105 -4.68 12.77 -0.84
CA LEU A 105 -5.65 12.12 -1.71
C LEU A 105 -5.05 11.91 -3.10
N LEU A 106 -5.53 10.88 -3.79
CA LEU A 106 -5.13 10.65 -5.17
C LEU A 106 -5.81 11.68 -6.07
N MET A 107 -5.02 12.41 -6.85
CA MET A 107 -5.55 13.31 -7.87
C MET A 107 -5.86 12.49 -9.13
N VAL A 108 -7.14 12.22 -9.35
CA VAL A 108 -7.61 11.60 -10.60
C VAL A 108 -7.90 12.73 -11.59
N PRO A 109 -7.49 12.64 -12.87
CA PRO A 109 -7.87 13.62 -13.88
C PRO A 109 -9.41 13.72 -13.93
N SER A 110 -9.95 14.94 -13.87
CA SER A 110 -11.39 15.14 -14.11
C SER A 110 -11.70 14.77 -15.57
N GLU A 111 -12.63 13.84 -15.74
CA GLU A 111 -13.19 13.53 -17.07
C GLU A 111 -13.78 14.81 -17.66
N LYS A 112 -13.34 15.15 -18.87
CA LYS A 112 -13.91 16.24 -19.68
C LYS A 112 -15.09 15.72 -20.49
#